data_AF-A0A831K2X9-F1
#
_entry.id   AF-A0A831K2X9-F1
#
_cell.length_a   1.000
_cell.length_b   1.000
_cell.length_c   1.000
_cell.angle_alpha   90.00
_cell.angle_beta   90.00
_cell.angle_gamma   90.00
#
_symmetry.space_group_name_H-M   'P 1'
#
loop_
_entity.id
_entity.type
_entity.pdbx_description
1 polymer ?
#
loop_
_entity_poly.entity_id
_entity_poly.type
_entity_poly.pdbx_seq_one_letter_code
_entity_poly.pdbx_strand_id
1 'polypeptide(L)'
;METSLIAFLYPDLVNLEKAVDEQPRSILGNLPVYFPGDTKDYTVSGVFGVSSTANLARGEKVFEIVLAKIVGIIEKLKSINVKDLCSRD
;
A
#
# COMPACT_ATOMS: atom_id res chain seq x y z
N MET A 1 -6.33 0.27 -2.66
CA MET A 1 -5.86 -1.04 -2.17
C MET A 1 -6.08 -1.14 -0.67
N GLU A 2 -5.53 -0.21 0.10
CA GLU A 2 -5.60 -0.19 1.57
C GLU A 2 -7.04 -0.24 2.11
N THR A 3 -7.95 0.59 1.58
CA THR A 3 -9.37 0.60 1.98
C THR A 3 -10.02 -0.78 1.86
N SER A 4 -9.75 -1.52 0.77
CA SER A 4 -10.22 -2.89 0.59
C SER A 4 -9.64 -3.85 1.63
N LEU A 5 -8.34 -3.74 1.91
CA LEU A 5 -7.64 -4.61 2.86
C LEU A 5 -8.15 -4.39 4.28
N ILE A 6 -8.30 -3.13 4.72
CA ILE A 6 -8.83 -2.82 6.05
C ILE A 6 -10.30 -3.21 6.15
N ALA A 7 -11.10 -3.00 5.11
CA ALA A 7 -12.50 -3.45 5.10
C ALA A 7 -12.63 -4.98 5.23
N PHE A 8 -11.67 -5.74 4.71
CA PHE A 8 -11.62 -7.20 4.89
C PHE A 8 -11.17 -7.61 6.30
N LEU A 9 -10.12 -6.99 6.83
CA LEU A 9 -9.55 -7.37 8.14
C LEU A 9 -10.34 -6.84 9.33
N TYR A 10 -10.87 -5.63 9.21
CA TYR A 10 -11.52 -4.86 10.27
C TYR A 10 -12.73 -4.10 9.70
N PRO A 11 -13.80 -4.82 9.32
CA PRO A 11 -14.94 -4.22 8.62
C PRO A 11 -15.58 -3.05 9.38
N ASP A 12 -15.58 -3.09 10.71
CA ASP A 12 -16.17 -2.04 11.56
C ASP A 12 -15.41 -0.71 11.54
N LEU A 13 -14.17 -0.69 11.02
CA LEU A 13 -13.34 0.52 10.92
C LEU A 13 -13.51 1.27 9.60
N VAL A 14 -14.21 0.69 8.62
CA VAL A 14 -14.36 1.28 7.28
C VAL A 14 -15.83 1.45 6.94
N ASN A 15 -16.23 2.70 6.76
CA ASN A 15 -17.51 3.03 6.14
C ASN A 15 -17.29 3.42 4.68
N LEU A 16 -17.59 2.50 3.75
CA LEU A 16 -17.43 2.71 2.31
C LEU A 16 -18.36 3.78 1.73
N GLU A 17 -19.49 4.08 2.38
CA GLU A 17 -20.39 5.15 1.94
C GLU A 17 -19.76 6.55 2.13
N LYS A 18 -18.72 6.65 2.97
CA LYS A 18 -17.94 7.87 3.17
C LYS A 18 -16.69 7.93 2.31
N ALA A 19 -16.45 6.95 1.44
CA ALA A 19 -15.28 6.93 0.59
C ALA A 19 -15.36 8.06 -0.45
N VAL A 20 -14.25 8.78 -0.60
CA VAL A 20 -14.09 9.85 -1.58
C VAL A 20 -12.99 9.45 -2.55
N ASP A 21 -13.18 9.77 -3.82
CA ASP A 21 -12.15 9.67 -4.84
C ASP A 21 -11.56 11.06 -5.06
N GLU A 22 -10.24 11.13 -5.09
CA GLU A 22 -9.54 12.40 -5.30
C GLU A 22 -8.31 12.18 -6.18
N GLN A 23 -8.14 13.07 -7.15
CA GLN A 23 -6.91 13.14 -7.94
C GLN A 23 -5.96 14.14 -7.28
N PRO A 24 -4.76 13.70 -6.86
CA PRO A 24 -3.77 14.59 -6.26
C PRO A 24 -3.39 15.74 -7.20
N ARG A 25 -3.25 16.94 -6.65
CA ARG A 25 -2.74 18.11 -7.37
C ARG A 25 -1.30 17.90 -7.79
N SER A 26 -0.94 18.36 -8.99
CA SER A 26 0.45 18.43 -9.42
C SER A 26 1.07 19.74 -8.94
N ILE A 27 1.96 19.67 -7.95
CA ILE A 27 2.64 20.84 -7.37
C ILE A 27 3.69 21.41 -8.33
N LEU A 28 4.36 20.54 -9.11
CA LEU A 28 5.48 20.91 -9.98
C LEU A 28 5.19 20.73 -11.47
N GLY A 29 3.94 20.45 -11.83
CA GLY A 29 3.55 20.16 -13.21
C GLY A 29 4.30 18.94 -13.76
N ASN A 30 5.03 19.15 -14.86
CA ASN A 30 5.78 18.11 -15.58
C ASN A 30 7.30 18.17 -15.32
N LEU A 31 7.75 18.88 -14.29
CA LEU A 31 9.18 18.93 -13.96
C LEU A 31 9.64 17.56 -13.44
N PRO A 32 10.76 17.00 -13.92
CA PRO A 32 11.26 15.69 -13.52
C PRO A 32 12.01 15.75 -12.18
N VAL A 33 11.40 16.38 -11.17
CA VAL A 33 11.99 16.57 -9.85
C VAL A 33 11.00 16.15 -8.77
N TYR A 34 11.52 15.55 -7.70
CA TYR A 34 10.73 15.14 -6.54
C TYR A 34 10.62 16.29 -5.55
N PHE A 35 9.40 16.59 -5.10
CA PHE A 35 9.16 17.52 -4.01
C PHE A 35 8.49 16.77 -2.85
N PRO A 36 9.11 16.74 -1.66
CA PRO A 36 8.50 16.15 -0.48
C PRO A 36 7.54 17.15 0.18
N GLY A 37 6.33 17.29 -0.37
CA GLY A 37 5.28 18.15 0.19
C GLY A 37 4.45 17.47 1.28
N ASP A 38 3.65 18.25 1.99
CA ASP A 38 2.65 17.75 2.94
C ASP A 38 1.44 17.19 2.20
N THR A 39 0.71 16.24 2.79
CA THR A 39 -0.56 15.72 2.23
C THR A 39 -1.53 16.82 1.81
N LYS A 40 -1.65 17.88 2.63
CA LYS A 40 -2.52 19.04 2.38
C LYS A 40 -2.17 19.80 1.10
N ASP A 41 -0.93 19.68 0.62
CA ASP A 41 -0.47 20.35 -0.59
C ASP A 41 -0.98 19.61 -1.84
N TYR A 42 -1.23 18.31 -1.73
CA TYR A 42 -1.69 17.47 -2.83
C TYR A 42 -3.20 17.25 -2.82
N THR A 43 -3.79 17.01 -1.66
CA THR A 43 -5.18 16.55 -1.53
C THR A 43 -5.94 17.32 -0.45
N VAL A 44 -7.25 17.42 -0.58
CA VAL A 44 -8.15 18.07 0.38
C VAL A 44 -8.71 17.03 1.35
N SER A 45 -9.05 15.84 0.85
CA SER A 45 -9.61 14.75 1.65
C SER A 45 -8.55 13.90 2.35
N GLY A 46 -7.28 14.04 1.94
CA GLY A 46 -6.20 13.12 2.33
C GLY A 46 -6.13 11.85 1.47
N VAL A 47 -7.09 11.61 0.58
CA VAL A 47 -7.10 10.43 -0.31
C VAL A 47 -6.23 10.67 -1.54
N PHE A 48 -5.40 9.69 -1.88
CA PHE A 48 -4.65 9.65 -3.14
C PHE A 48 -5.24 8.56 -4.05
N GLY A 49 -6.15 8.96 -4.95
CA GLY A 49 -6.74 8.09 -5.96
C GLY A 49 -8.18 7.66 -5.65
N VAL A 50 -8.53 6.45 -6.08
CA VAL A 50 -9.92 5.95 -6.11
C VAL A 50 -10.15 4.93 -5.00
N SER A 51 -10.89 5.33 -3.97
CA SER A 51 -11.25 4.48 -2.82
C SER A 51 -12.69 3.95 -2.89
N SER A 52 -13.59 4.61 -3.64
CA SER A 52 -15.01 4.25 -3.76
C SER A 52 -15.25 2.83 -4.30
N THR A 53 -14.31 2.31 -5.08
CA THR A 53 -14.39 0.97 -5.67
C THR A 53 -13.87 -0.14 -4.76
N ALA A 54 -13.49 0.19 -3.52
CA ALA A 54 -13.03 -0.80 -2.55
C ALA A 54 -14.15 -1.79 -2.21
N ASN A 55 -13.76 -3.06 -2.10
CA ASN A 55 -14.63 -4.15 -1.67
C ASN A 55 -13.83 -5.23 -0.93
N LEU A 56 -14.56 -6.10 -0.23
CA LEU A 56 -14.02 -7.15 0.62
C LEU A 56 -13.27 -8.22 -0.18
N ALA A 57 -13.83 -8.68 -1.31
CA ALA A 57 -13.21 -9.71 -2.15
C ALA A 57 -11.81 -9.29 -2.68
N ARG A 58 -11.66 -8.01 -3.03
CA ARG A 58 -10.34 -7.45 -3.39
C ARG A 58 -9.41 -7.40 -2.18
N GLY A 59 -9.92 -7.09 -1.00
CA GLY A 59 -9.16 -7.08 0.25
C GLY A 59 -8.60 -8.45 0.61
N GLU A 60 -9.46 -9.47 0.60
CA GLU A 60 -9.09 -10.87 0.80
C GLU A 60 -7.99 -11.31 -0.18
N LYS A 61 -8.20 -11.05 -1.48
CA LYS A 61 -7.22 -11.39 -2.51
C LYS A 61 -5.86 -10.71 -2.28
N VAL A 62 -5.86 -9.43 -1.88
CA VAL A 62 -4.62 -8.71 -1.55
C VAL A 62 -3.94 -9.35 -0.34
N PHE A 63 -4.70 -9.66 0.70
CA PHE A 63 -4.19 -10.31 1.91
C PHE A 63 -3.48 -11.63 1.59
N GLU A 64 -4.14 -12.53 0.86
CA GLU A 64 -3.60 -13.85 0.50
C GLU A 64 -2.29 -13.75 -0.31
N ILE A 65 -2.26 -12.84 -1.31
CA ILE A 65 -1.07 -12.62 -2.13
C ILE A 65 0.10 -12.11 -1.27
N VAL A 66 -0.16 -11.13 -0.40
CA VAL A 66 0.87 -10.52 0.45
C VAL A 66 1.37 -11.53 1.48
N LEU A 67 0.48 -12.26 2.13
CA LEU A 67 0.83 -13.28 3.12
C LEU A 67 1.72 -14.37 2.51
N ALA A 68 1.31 -14.93 1.36
CA ALA A 68 2.09 -15.94 0.67
C ALA A 68 3.50 -15.44 0.29
N LYS A 69 3.62 -14.18 -0.15
CA LYS A 69 4.91 -13.57 -0.48
C LYS A 69 5.78 -13.36 0.75
N ILE A 70 5.22 -12.84 1.85
CA ILE A 70 5.96 -12.63 3.09
C ILE A 70 6.47 -13.95 3.66
N VAL A 71 5.62 -14.98 3.70
CA VAL A 71 6.03 -16.34 4.14
C VAL A 71 7.17 -16.86 3.28
N GLY A 72 7.05 -16.77 1.96
CA GLY A 72 8.12 -17.22 1.05
C GLY A 72 9.43 -16.44 1.22
N ILE A 73 9.38 -15.14 1.48
CA ILE A 73 10.57 -14.33 1.82
C ILE A 73 11.19 -14.82 3.12
N ILE A 74 10.39 -15.04 4.17
CA ILE A 74 10.86 -15.53 5.47
C ILE A 74 11.53 -16.90 5.32
N GLU A 75 10.93 -17.83 4.60
CA GLU A 75 11.50 -19.16 4.34
C GLU A 75 12.82 -19.04 3.57
N LYS A 76 12.88 -18.18 2.56
CA LYS A 76 14.11 -17.93 1.82
C LYS A 76 15.21 -17.36 2.73
N LEU A 77 14.89 -16.39 3.58
CA LEU A 77 15.85 -15.81 4.53
C LEU A 77 16.34 -16.85 5.54
N LYS A 78 15.45 -17.70 6.06
CA LYS A 78 15.81 -18.81 6.97
C LYS A 78 16.73 -19.84 6.32
N SER A 79 16.64 -20.03 5.00
CA SER A 79 17.52 -20.95 4.25
C SER A 79 18.92 -20.40 4.00
N ILE A 80 19.14 -19.10 4.20
CA ILE A 80 20.43 -18.46 3.95
C ILE A 80 21.27 -18.51 5.23
N ASN A 81 22.45 -19.10 5.14
CA ASN A 81 23.46 -18.96 6.17
C ASN A 81 24.18 -17.60 5.97
N VAL A 82 24.04 -16.70 6.94
CA VAL A 82 24.62 -15.34 6.87
C VAL A 82 26.13 -15.37 6.66
N LYS A 83 26.82 -16.40 7.13
CA LYS A 83 28.28 -16.55 6.92
C LYS A 83 28.65 -16.71 5.44
N ASP A 84 27.76 -17.29 4.64
CA ASP A 84 27.97 -17.50 3.20
C ASP A 84 27.74 -16.22 2.38
N LEU A 85 27.11 -15.20 2.99
CA LEU A 85 26.95 -13.86 2.38
C LEU A 85 28.15 -12.94 2.67
N CYS A 86 28.82 -13.14 3.80
CA CYS A 86 29.92 -12.30 4.27
C CYS A 86 31.31 -12.81 3.87
N SER A 87 31.43 -13.99 3.28
CA SER A 87 32.71 -14.64 2.93
C SER A 87 33.22 -14.31 1.53
N ARG A 88 32.92 -13.12 1.00
CA ARG A 88 33.58 -12.60 -0.20
C ARG A 88 34.84 -11.83 0.20
N ASP A 89 35.93 -12.57 0.34
CA ASP A 89 37.30 -12.08 0.12
C ASP A 89 37.76 -12.51 -1.27
#